data_AF-A0A429C0M0-F1
#
_entry.id   AF-A0A429C0M0-F1
#
_cell.length_a   1.000
_cell.length_b   1.000
_cell.length_c   1.000
_cell.angle_alpha   90.00
_cell.angle_beta   90.00
_cell.angle_gamma   90.00
#
_symmetry.space_group_name_H-M   'P 1'
#
loop_
_entity.id
_entity.type
_entity.pdbx_description
1 polymer ?
#
loop_
_entity_poly.entity_id
_entity_poly.type
_entity_poly.pdbx_seq_one_letter_code
_entity_poly.pdbx_strand_id
1 'polypeptide(L)'
;MRHRTVGELMTKDVVNVRQDTAFADIAKLLAEHGITAVPVVDDADRPVGVVSEADLLRKEAARLDADWLLPTLHPQSAGRDKAEATTAEGLMTTPAVTARPEWTVVEAARAMERGGIKRLPVVDGTGRLIGVISRADLLRVFLRGDRAVREEITGDVLLRTLGVPPDAVTAHVVDGRVTLRGIVERKSMIPVAVRLCRTVDGVVEVTEELEYRVDDVGDQDTDTDLSRRDRLAP
;
A
#
# COMPACT_ATOMS: atom_id res chain seq x y z
N MET A 1 8.90 -9.84 12.04
CA MET A 1 9.45 -9.17 10.85
C MET A 1 9.12 -7.68 10.97
N ARG A 2 10.05 -6.81 10.56
CA ARG A 2 9.83 -5.37 10.63
C ARG A 2 9.19 -4.94 9.30
N HIS A 3 7.90 -4.67 9.32
CA HIS A 3 7.25 -4.04 8.16
C HIS A 3 7.61 -2.56 8.12
N ARG A 4 7.88 -2.05 6.91
CA ARG A 4 8.09 -0.62 6.71
C ARG A 4 6.82 0.15 6.98
N THR A 5 6.99 1.30 7.61
CA THR A 5 5.88 2.18 7.95
C THR A 5 5.71 3.28 6.90
N VAL A 6 4.54 3.90 6.91
CA VAL A 6 4.25 5.10 6.12
C VAL A 6 5.29 6.19 6.39
N GLY A 7 5.69 6.40 7.65
CA GLY A 7 6.64 7.44 8.04
C GLY A 7 8.03 7.25 7.44
N GLU A 8 8.44 6.02 7.14
CA GLU A 8 9.70 5.72 6.44
C GLU A 8 9.64 5.93 4.93
N LEU A 9 8.43 5.95 4.36
CA LEU A 9 8.19 5.98 2.92
C LEU A 9 7.67 7.32 2.41
N MET A 10 6.99 8.09 3.26
CA MET A 10 6.37 9.35 2.89
C MET A 10 7.39 10.40 2.47
N THR A 11 6.95 11.28 1.57
CA THR A 11 7.64 12.54 1.27
C THR A 11 7.33 13.54 2.39
N LYS A 12 8.37 14.06 3.04
CA LYS A 12 8.24 14.99 4.18
C LYS A 12 8.11 16.45 3.75
N ASP A 13 8.73 16.82 2.63
CA ASP A 13 8.63 18.16 2.05
C ASP A 13 7.31 18.26 1.27
N VAL A 14 6.25 18.61 1.97
CA VAL A 14 4.90 18.64 1.41
C VAL A 14 4.56 20.01 0.88
N VAL A 15 4.42 20.09 -0.44
CA VAL A 15 3.72 21.19 -1.08
C VAL A 15 2.23 21.05 -0.75
N ASN A 16 1.62 22.09 -0.18
CA ASN A 16 0.22 22.16 0.20
C ASN A 16 -0.38 23.52 -0.18
N VAL A 17 -1.71 23.64 -0.16
CA VAL A 17 -2.44 24.87 -0.47
C VAL A 17 -3.50 25.18 0.59
N ARG A 18 -3.91 26.45 0.70
CA ARG A 18 -5.04 26.89 1.53
C ARG A 18 -6.36 26.72 0.79
N GLN A 19 -7.47 26.66 1.52
CA GLN A 19 -8.83 26.47 0.98
C GLN A 19 -9.26 27.51 -0.06
N ASP A 20 -8.76 28.73 0.08
CA ASP A 20 -9.02 29.88 -0.80
C ASP A 20 -8.08 29.96 -2.03
N THR A 21 -7.08 29.07 -2.12
CA THR A 21 -6.07 29.09 -3.20
C THR A 21 -6.72 28.88 -4.57
N ALA A 22 -6.37 29.71 -5.55
CA ALA A 22 -7.02 29.69 -6.85
C ALA A 22 -6.60 28.51 -7.74
N PHE A 23 -7.48 28.11 -8.67
CA PHE A 23 -7.30 27.01 -9.63
C PHE A 23 -6.02 27.19 -10.45
N ALA A 24 -5.78 28.41 -10.95
CA ALA A 24 -4.61 28.71 -11.77
C ALA A 24 -3.32 28.52 -10.96
N ASP A 25 -3.33 28.93 -9.69
CA ASP A 25 -2.19 28.76 -8.79
C ASP A 25 -1.98 27.28 -8.45
N ILE A 26 -3.04 26.52 -8.21
CA ILE A 26 -2.97 25.07 -8.01
C ILE A 26 -2.39 24.40 -9.26
N ALA A 27 -2.92 24.68 -10.45
CA ALA A 27 -2.46 24.09 -11.70
C ALA A 27 -0.98 24.40 -11.97
N LYS A 28 -0.57 25.66 -11.75
CA LYS A 28 0.82 26.09 -11.83
C LYS A 28 1.70 25.34 -10.84
N LEU A 29 1.25 25.22 -9.59
CA LEU A 29 1.99 24.55 -8.53
C LEU A 29 2.18 23.05 -8.81
N LEU A 30 1.15 22.37 -9.33
CA LEU A 30 1.25 20.97 -9.77
C LEU A 30 2.29 20.80 -10.89
N ALA A 31 2.26 21.69 -11.89
CA ALA A 31 3.19 21.67 -13.02
C ALA A 31 4.64 21.98 -12.61
N GLU A 32 4.86 23.00 -11.79
CA GLU A 32 6.19 23.42 -11.34
C GLU A 32 6.90 22.38 -10.48
N HIS A 33 6.13 21.67 -9.63
CA HIS A 33 6.69 20.66 -8.73
C HIS A 33 6.63 19.25 -9.31
N GLY A 34 6.04 19.07 -10.51
CA GLY A 34 5.86 17.76 -11.14
C GLY A 34 5.01 16.80 -10.30
N ILE A 35 4.05 17.33 -9.54
CA ILE A 35 3.17 16.55 -8.65
C ILE A 35 1.75 16.52 -9.20
N THR A 36 1.07 15.38 -9.08
CA THR A 36 -0.25 15.20 -9.72
C THR A 36 -1.46 15.46 -8.80
N ALA A 37 -1.21 15.97 -7.58
CA ALA A 37 -2.22 16.42 -6.61
C ALA A 37 -1.57 17.07 -5.39
N VAL A 38 -2.35 17.85 -4.64
CA VAL A 38 -1.89 18.64 -3.50
C VAL A 38 -2.89 18.54 -2.32
N PRO A 39 -2.43 18.38 -1.06
CA PRO A 39 -3.29 18.51 0.11
C PRO A 39 -3.75 19.97 0.29
N VAL A 40 -5.02 20.12 0.66
CA VAL A 40 -5.60 21.39 1.09
C VAL A 40 -5.63 21.40 2.61
N VAL A 41 -5.11 22.47 3.24
CA VAL A 41 -5.01 22.59 4.70
C VAL A 41 -5.80 23.78 5.24
N ASP A 42 -6.29 23.66 6.48
CA ASP A 42 -6.84 24.76 7.28
C ASP A 42 -5.74 25.64 7.88
N ASP A 43 -6.09 26.70 8.62
CA ASP A 43 -5.13 27.62 9.25
C ASP A 43 -4.24 26.97 10.33
N ALA A 44 -4.61 25.78 10.80
CA ALA A 44 -3.84 25.00 11.77
C ALA A 44 -2.94 23.94 11.09
N ASP A 45 -2.79 24.02 9.76
CA ASP A 45 -2.04 23.07 8.92
C ASP A 45 -2.61 21.63 8.97
N ARG A 46 -3.91 21.49 9.21
CA ARG A 46 -4.60 20.20 9.17
C ARG A 46 -5.18 19.96 7.78
N PRO A 47 -5.00 18.77 7.18
CA PRO A 47 -5.59 18.44 5.89
C PRO A 47 -7.12 18.42 5.97
N VAL A 48 -7.77 19.26 5.17
CA VAL A 48 -9.23 19.33 5.03
C VAL A 48 -9.71 18.69 3.73
N GLY A 49 -8.84 18.63 2.71
CA GLY A 49 -9.13 17.93 1.46
C GLY A 49 -7.89 17.67 0.61
N VAL A 50 -8.09 17.14 -0.60
CA VAL A 50 -7.05 16.93 -1.60
C VAL A 50 -7.58 17.37 -2.97
N VAL A 51 -6.77 18.10 -3.74
CA VAL A 51 -7.06 18.47 -5.14
C VAL A 51 -6.07 17.75 -6.05
N SER A 52 -6.57 16.99 -7.04
CA SER A 52 -5.75 16.29 -8.03
C SER A 52 -5.91 16.86 -9.44
N GLU A 53 -4.97 16.53 -10.34
CA GLU A 53 -5.11 16.84 -11.77
C GLU A 53 -6.43 16.34 -12.35
N ALA A 54 -6.90 15.18 -11.89
CA ALA A 54 -8.18 14.64 -12.34
C ALA A 54 -9.37 15.52 -11.91
N ASP A 55 -9.29 16.18 -10.76
CA ASP A 55 -10.32 17.10 -10.29
C ASP A 55 -10.29 18.40 -11.10
N LEU A 56 -9.09 18.91 -11.41
CA LEU A 56 -8.92 20.08 -12.28
C LEU A 56 -9.47 19.83 -13.70
N LEU A 57 -9.13 18.69 -14.30
CA LEU A 57 -9.57 18.32 -15.65
C LEU A 57 -11.08 18.08 -15.71
N ARG A 58 -11.66 17.44 -14.68
CA ARG A 58 -13.11 17.21 -14.59
C ARG A 58 -13.88 18.53 -14.55
N LYS A 59 -13.36 19.53 -13.83
CA LYS A 59 -13.96 20.87 -13.82
C LYS A 59 -13.89 21.54 -15.19
N GLU A 60 -12.72 21.51 -15.83
CA GLU A 60 -12.53 22.17 -17.13
C GLU A 60 -13.45 21.57 -18.21
N ALA A 61 -13.60 20.24 -18.22
CA ALA A 61 -14.54 19.56 -19.11
C ALA A 61 -16.00 20.00 -18.86
N ALA A 62 -16.43 20.06 -17.60
CA ALA A 62 -17.78 20.53 -17.24
C ALA A 62 -18.03 21.99 -17.65
N ARG A 63 -17.00 22.84 -17.64
CA ARG A 63 -17.09 24.22 -18.12
C ARG A 63 -17.32 24.27 -19.64
N LEU A 64 -16.55 23.50 -20.40
CA LEU A 64 -16.66 23.44 -21.87
C LEU A 64 -18.03 22.90 -22.33
N ASP A 65 -18.58 21.90 -21.62
CA ASP A 65 -19.92 21.37 -21.90
C ASP A 65 -21.01 22.39 -21.61
N ALA A 66 -20.85 23.21 -20.55
CA ALA A 66 -21.79 24.28 -20.21
C ALA A 66 -21.74 25.44 -21.22
N ASP A 67 -20.54 25.78 -21.73
CA ASP A 67 -20.35 26.82 -22.74
C ASP A 67 -20.94 26.42 -24.11
N TRP A 68 -20.98 25.12 -24.46
CA TRP A 68 -21.57 24.65 -25.72
C TRP A 68 -23.11 24.69 -25.73
N LEU A 69 -23.76 24.60 -24.57
CA LEU A 69 -25.23 24.52 -24.47
C LEU A 69 -25.94 25.89 -24.40
N LEU A 70 -25.23 27.02 -24.23
CA LEU A 70 -25.85 28.36 -24.15
C LEU A 70 -24.94 29.47 -24.72
N PRO A 71 -25.15 29.94 -25.97
CA PRO A 71 -24.32 31.02 -26.55
C PRO A 71 -24.67 32.44 -26.06
N THR A 72 -25.74 32.64 -25.28
CA THR A 72 -26.17 34.01 -24.93
C THR A 72 -26.89 34.03 -23.58
N LEU A 73 -26.33 34.79 -22.62
CA LEU A 73 -26.98 35.74 -21.70
C LEU A 73 -26.17 35.86 -20.40
N HIS A 74 -25.61 37.05 -20.16
CA HIS A 74 -25.35 37.51 -18.79
C HIS A 74 -26.72 37.88 -18.19
N PRO A 75 -27.15 37.23 -17.10
CA PRO A 75 -27.18 37.95 -15.82
C PRO A 75 -26.93 37.05 -14.59
N GLN A 76 -26.90 37.71 -13.43
CA GLN A 76 -26.40 37.25 -12.13
C GLN A 76 -27.31 36.25 -11.40
N SER A 77 -26.67 35.52 -10.47
CA SER A 77 -27.18 34.99 -9.19
C SER A 77 -27.85 33.60 -9.13
N ALA A 78 -27.32 32.80 -8.19
CA ALA A 78 -27.91 31.65 -7.48
C ALA A 78 -27.74 30.21 -8.01
N GLY A 79 -27.17 29.99 -9.21
CA GLY A 79 -26.86 28.64 -9.73
C GLY A 79 -25.42 28.42 -10.21
N ARG A 80 -24.58 29.46 -10.11
CA ARG A 80 -23.21 29.55 -10.66
C ARG A 80 -22.11 29.08 -9.72
N ASP A 81 -22.41 28.93 -8.43
CA ASP A 81 -21.40 28.93 -7.37
C ASP A 81 -20.49 27.68 -7.37
N LYS A 82 -20.91 26.57 -7.98
CA LYS A 82 -20.03 25.39 -8.19
C LYS A 82 -19.28 25.38 -9.53
N ALA A 83 -19.83 26.00 -10.57
CA ALA A 83 -19.16 26.09 -11.88
C ALA A 83 -18.07 27.17 -11.90
N GLU A 84 -18.22 28.22 -11.07
CA GLU A 84 -17.23 29.29 -10.89
C GLU A 84 -16.17 28.99 -9.83
N ALA A 85 -16.38 27.97 -8.97
CA ALA A 85 -15.56 27.74 -7.78
C ALA A 85 -14.07 27.65 -8.13
N THR A 86 -13.38 28.77 -8.03
CA THR A 86 -12.01 28.96 -8.51
C THR A 86 -11.02 28.56 -7.45
N THR A 87 -11.45 28.06 -6.30
CA THR A 87 -10.62 27.85 -5.13
C THR A 87 -10.47 26.36 -4.82
N ALA A 88 -9.42 26.01 -4.07
CA ALA A 88 -9.16 24.66 -3.60
C ALA A 88 -10.39 24.03 -2.90
N GLU A 89 -11.12 24.77 -2.08
CA GLU A 89 -12.30 24.29 -1.36
C GLU A 89 -13.39 23.73 -2.30
N GLY A 90 -13.63 24.40 -3.43
CA GLY A 90 -14.62 23.96 -4.41
C GLY A 90 -14.13 22.82 -5.32
N LEU A 91 -12.83 22.57 -5.35
CA LEU A 91 -12.18 21.56 -6.18
C LEU A 91 -11.86 20.27 -5.41
N MET A 92 -11.69 20.37 -4.09
CA MET A 92 -11.13 19.29 -3.31
C MET A 92 -12.12 18.15 -3.06
N THR A 93 -11.58 16.94 -2.98
CA THR A 93 -12.28 15.84 -2.33
C THR A 93 -12.20 16.01 -0.82
N THR A 94 -13.36 16.04 -0.16
CA THR A 94 -13.51 16.24 1.29
C THR A 94 -14.44 15.16 1.90
N PRO A 95 -14.20 14.70 3.14
CA PRO A 95 -13.04 15.02 3.99
C PRO A 95 -11.75 14.38 3.48
N ALA A 96 -10.61 14.98 3.82
CA ALA A 96 -9.31 14.35 3.57
C ALA A 96 -9.23 12.99 4.27
N VAL A 97 -9.00 11.93 3.50
CA VAL A 97 -8.61 10.63 4.05
C VAL A 97 -7.11 10.70 4.36
N THR A 98 -6.76 10.61 5.63
CA THR A 98 -5.38 10.76 6.11
C THR A 98 -4.78 9.43 6.57
N ALA A 99 -3.44 9.36 6.54
CA ALA A 99 -2.66 8.26 7.10
C ALA A 99 -1.91 8.70 8.35
N ARG A 100 -1.54 7.73 9.17
CA ARG A 100 -0.63 7.92 10.31
C ARG A 100 0.78 7.45 9.93
N PRO A 101 1.85 8.09 10.42
CA PRO A 101 3.22 7.66 10.09
C PRO A 101 3.53 6.25 10.62
N GLU A 102 2.81 5.77 11.63
CA GLU A 102 2.96 4.44 12.19
C GLU A 102 2.22 3.35 11.39
N TRP A 103 1.36 3.72 10.43
CA TRP A 103 0.65 2.75 9.61
C TRP A 103 1.62 1.90 8.80
N THR A 104 1.22 0.64 8.59
CA THR A 104 1.85 -0.25 7.63
C THR A 104 1.51 0.16 6.20
N VAL A 105 2.34 -0.27 5.24
CA VAL A 105 2.07 -0.13 3.80
C VAL A 105 0.70 -0.71 3.42
N VAL A 106 0.32 -1.83 4.04
CA VAL A 106 -0.96 -2.51 3.77
C VAL A 106 -2.15 -1.67 4.23
N GLU A 107 -2.07 -1.07 5.41
CA GLU A 107 -3.13 -0.17 5.91
C GLU A 107 -3.31 1.05 5.01
N ALA A 108 -2.20 1.67 4.60
CA ALA A 108 -2.23 2.78 3.65
C ALA A 108 -2.80 2.38 2.29
N ALA A 109 -2.39 1.22 1.75
CA ALA A 109 -2.92 0.68 0.49
C ALA A 109 -4.43 0.45 0.56
N ARG A 110 -4.92 -0.18 1.64
CA ARG A 110 -6.35 -0.41 1.87
C ARG A 110 -7.15 0.89 2.04
N ALA A 111 -6.56 1.91 2.66
CA ALA A 111 -7.19 3.22 2.76
C ALA A 111 -7.28 3.91 1.39
N MET A 112 -6.23 3.83 0.57
CA MET A 112 -6.23 4.34 -0.81
C MET A 112 -7.24 3.63 -1.71
N GLU A 113 -7.36 2.30 -1.60
CA GLU A 113 -8.31 1.51 -2.36
C GLU A 113 -9.75 1.85 -1.99
N ARG A 114 -10.09 1.81 -0.69
CA ARG A 114 -11.44 2.13 -0.20
C ARG A 114 -11.86 3.56 -0.51
N GLY A 115 -10.92 4.51 -0.43
CA GLY A 115 -11.18 5.91 -0.76
C GLY A 115 -11.18 6.20 -2.26
N GLY A 116 -10.79 5.25 -3.12
CA GLY A 116 -10.63 5.51 -4.56
C GLY A 116 -9.51 6.53 -4.88
N ILE A 117 -8.60 6.77 -3.93
CA ILE A 117 -7.57 7.81 -4.01
C ILE A 117 -6.18 7.21 -4.26
N LYS A 118 -5.29 8.03 -4.83
CA LYS A 118 -3.94 7.61 -5.20
C LYS A 118 -2.87 8.06 -4.20
N ARG A 119 -3.24 8.87 -3.22
CA ARG A 119 -2.34 9.42 -2.21
C ARG A 119 -3.08 9.76 -0.92
N LEU A 120 -2.34 9.79 0.17
CA LEU A 120 -2.82 10.12 1.49
C LEU A 120 -1.94 11.22 2.08
N PRO A 121 -2.51 12.34 2.55
CA PRO A 121 -1.83 13.21 3.50
C PRO A 121 -1.52 12.41 4.78
N VAL A 122 -0.30 12.52 5.28
CA VAL A 122 0.15 11.88 6.51
C VAL A 122 0.13 12.92 7.63
N VAL A 123 -0.48 12.57 8.76
CA VAL A 123 -0.68 13.50 9.89
C VAL A 123 -0.07 13.03 11.20
N ASP A 124 0.39 13.97 12.02
CA ASP A 124 0.89 13.73 13.37
C ASP A 124 -0.24 13.50 14.40
N GLY A 125 0.09 13.24 15.67
CA GLY A 125 -0.86 13.08 16.78
C GLY A 125 -1.85 14.23 16.99
N THR A 126 -1.55 15.43 16.47
CA THR A 126 -2.39 16.63 16.58
C THR A 126 -3.24 16.90 15.34
N GLY A 127 -3.10 16.05 14.31
CA GLY A 127 -3.79 16.14 13.03
C GLY A 127 -3.10 17.04 12.00
N ARG A 128 -1.88 17.52 12.27
CA ARG A 128 -1.14 18.38 11.34
C ARG A 128 -0.47 17.56 10.26
N LEU A 129 -0.42 18.12 9.05
CA LEU A 129 0.27 17.54 7.91
C LEU A 129 1.78 17.45 8.16
N ILE A 130 2.34 16.25 8.04
CA ILE A 130 3.79 15.99 8.19
C ILE A 130 4.39 15.26 6.99
N GLY A 131 3.56 14.86 6.03
CA GLY A 131 4.01 14.11 4.87
C GLY A 131 2.89 13.83 3.88
N VAL A 132 3.26 13.31 2.71
CA VAL A 132 2.33 12.70 1.75
C VAL A 132 2.90 11.36 1.33
N ILE A 133 2.02 10.36 1.19
CA ILE A 133 2.39 9.06 0.66
C ILE A 133 1.50 8.73 -0.54
N SER A 134 2.12 8.31 -1.65
CA SER A 134 1.43 7.91 -2.87
C SER A 134 1.47 6.39 -3.08
N ARG A 135 0.65 5.87 -4.00
CA ARG A 135 0.75 4.46 -4.43
C ARG A 135 2.14 4.09 -4.93
N ALA A 136 2.81 5.00 -5.64
CA ALA A 136 4.18 4.78 -6.11
C ALA A 136 5.16 4.63 -4.94
N ASP A 137 4.98 5.43 -3.88
CA ASP A 137 5.79 5.31 -2.67
C ASP A 137 5.59 3.98 -1.96
N LEU A 138 4.33 3.51 -1.87
CA LEU A 138 4.02 2.20 -1.31
C LEU A 138 4.71 1.06 -2.08
N LEU A 139 4.88 1.19 -3.40
CA LEU A 139 5.56 0.19 -4.22
C LEU A 139 7.09 0.20 -4.05
N ARG A 140 7.69 1.25 -3.46
CA ARG A 140 9.14 1.32 -3.23
C ARG A 140 9.66 0.24 -2.29
N VAL A 141 8.80 -0.41 -1.49
CA VAL A 141 9.22 -1.58 -0.69
C VAL A 141 9.73 -2.74 -1.55
N PHE A 142 9.24 -2.85 -2.79
CA PHE A 142 9.69 -3.86 -3.77
C PHE A 142 10.96 -3.45 -4.53
N LEU A 143 11.42 -2.20 -4.38
CA LEU A 143 12.71 -1.75 -4.94
C LEU A 143 13.88 -2.03 -3.98
N ARG A 144 13.66 -2.76 -2.88
CA ARG A 144 14.76 -3.26 -2.05
C ARG A 144 15.63 -4.18 -2.90
N GLY A 145 16.94 -3.94 -2.89
CA GLY A 145 17.87 -4.86 -3.53
C GLY A 145 17.76 -6.24 -2.89
N ASP A 146 17.85 -7.29 -3.71
CA ASP A 146 17.73 -8.69 -3.30
C ASP A 146 18.61 -9.08 -2.11
N ARG A 147 19.75 -8.40 -1.94
CA ARG A 147 20.64 -8.56 -0.79
C ARG A 147 19.92 -8.27 0.54
N ALA A 148 19.16 -7.17 0.63
CA ALA A 148 18.48 -6.78 1.86
C ALA A 148 17.35 -7.76 2.20
N VAL A 149 16.59 -8.21 1.19
CA VAL A 149 15.55 -9.23 1.35
C VAL A 149 16.17 -10.55 1.82
N ARG A 150 17.28 -10.97 1.20
CA ARG A 150 18.02 -12.18 1.59
C ARG A 150 18.52 -12.11 3.04
N GLU A 151 19.14 -11.00 3.43
CA GLU A 151 19.66 -10.81 4.78
C GLU A 151 18.56 -10.90 5.84
N GLU A 152 17.37 -10.34 5.56
CA GLU A 152 16.22 -10.43 6.45
C GLU A 152 15.66 -11.86 6.52
N ILE A 153 15.55 -12.55 5.39
CA ILE A 153 15.10 -13.95 5.38
C ILE A 153 16.06 -14.85 6.17
N THR A 154 17.36 -14.77 5.89
CA THR A 154 18.36 -15.60 6.57
C THR A 154 18.47 -15.27 8.06
N GLY A 155 18.50 -13.99 8.41
CA GLY A 155 18.67 -13.55 9.80
C GLY A 155 17.42 -13.69 10.64
N ASP A 156 16.29 -13.15 10.17
CA ASP A 156 15.08 -13.03 10.99
C ASP A 156 14.16 -14.23 10.85
N VAL A 157 13.95 -14.73 9.63
CA VAL A 157 13.03 -15.86 9.40
C VAL A 157 13.70 -17.19 9.72
N LEU A 158 14.78 -17.54 9.01
CA LEU A 158 15.43 -18.84 9.14
C LEU A 158 16.11 -18.98 10.51
N LEU A 159 17.05 -18.09 10.84
CA LEU A 159 17.85 -18.22 12.05
C LEU A 159 17.06 -17.89 13.33
N ARG A 160 16.49 -16.68 13.44
CA ARG A 160 15.84 -16.24 14.69
C ARG A 160 14.47 -16.86 14.93
N THR A 161 13.62 -16.97 13.91
CA THR A 161 12.24 -17.42 14.08
C THR A 161 12.12 -18.94 14.02
N LEU A 162 12.81 -19.59 13.06
CA LEU A 162 12.71 -21.04 12.86
C LEU A 162 13.87 -21.83 13.47
N GLY A 163 14.94 -21.17 13.92
CA GLY A 163 16.14 -21.84 14.45
C GLY A 163 16.91 -22.64 13.39
N VAL A 164 16.69 -22.35 12.11
CA VAL A 164 17.35 -23.01 10.98
C VAL A 164 18.65 -22.28 10.69
N PRO A 165 19.81 -22.94 10.80
CA PRO A 165 21.08 -22.27 10.59
C PRO A 165 21.32 -22.02 9.08
N PRO A 166 22.08 -20.97 8.71
CA PRO A 166 22.23 -20.54 7.31
C PRO A 166 22.93 -21.55 6.38
N ASP A 167 23.64 -22.51 6.96
CA ASP A 167 24.31 -23.63 6.27
C ASP A 167 23.36 -24.79 5.96
N ALA A 168 22.28 -24.94 6.74
CA ALA A 168 21.25 -25.95 6.49
C ALA A 168 20.28 -25.53 5.38
N VAL A 169 19.91 -24.24 5.33
CA VAL A 169 19.02 -23.70 4.30
C VAL A 169 19.54 -22.37 3.78
N THR A 170 19.76 -22.28 2.47
CA THR A 170 20.13 -21.05 1.77
C THR A 170 18.91 -20.40 1.13
N ALA A 171 18.88 -19.07 1.17
CA ALA A 171 17.89 -18.27 0.46
C ALA A 171 18.57 -17.54 -0.71
N HIS A 172 18.17 -17.86 -1.93
CA HIS A 172 18.53 -17.11 -3.12
C HIS A 172 17.40 -16.14 -3.45
N VAL A 173 17.74 -14.90 -3.78
CA VAL A 173 16.76 -13.86 -4.10
C VAL A 173 17.19 -13.18 -5.39
N VAL A 174 16.26 -13.12 -6.36
CA VAL A 174 16.38 -12.42 -7.66
C VAL A 174 15.06 -11.72 -7.95
N ASP A 175 15.09 -10.39 -8.08
CA ASP A 175 13.90 -9.55 -8.30
C ASP A 175 12.75 -9.85 -7.31
N GLY A 176 13.10 -10.03 -6.02
CA GLY A 176 12.15 -10.37 -4.96
C GLY A 176 11.58 -11.79 -5.00
N ARG A 177 12.01 -12.64 -5.95
CA ARG A 177 11.67 -14.08 -5.98
C ARG A 177 12.66 -14.84 -5.12
N VAL A 178 12.15 -15.57 -4.15
CA VAL A 178 12.95 -16.32 -3.18
C VAL A 178 12.95 -17.80 -3.54
N THR A 179 14.13 -18.39 -3.65
CA THR A 179 14.30 -19.85 -3.71
C THR A 179 14.98 -20.33 -2.43
N LEU A 180 14.28 -21.15 -1.65
CA LEU A 180 14.82 -21.80 -0.46
C LEU A 180 15.38 -23.16 -0.85
N ARG A 181 16.66 -23.43 -0.54
CA ARG A 181 17.33 -24.70 -0.85
C ARG A 181 18.02 -25.26 0.39
N GLY A 182 17.97 -26.57 0.57
CA GLY A 182 18.68 -27.27 1.65
C GLY A 182 17.79 -28.22 2.43
N ILE A 183 18.15 -28.47 3.68
CA ILE A 183 17.55 -29.51 4.52
C ILE A 183 16.97 -28.89 5.79
N VAL A 184 15.69 -29.12 6.04
CA VAL A 184 15.03 -28.80 7.32
C VAL A 184 14.93 -30.03 8.21
N GLU A 185 14.76 -29.83 9.52
CA GLU A 185 14.65 -30.96 10.44
C GLU A 185 13.36 -31.76 10.23
N ARG A 186 12.24 -31.06 10.06
CA ARG A 186 10.89 -31.62 10.00
C ARG A 186 10.16 -31.17 8.74
N LYS A 187 9.45 -32.08 8.10
CA LYS A 187 8.65 -31.78 6.90
C LYS A 187 7.58 -30.72 7.15
N SER A 188 7.00 -30.66 8.36
CA SER A 188 6.05 -29.61 8.76
C SER A 188 6.63 -28.19 8.71
N MET A 189 7.95 -28.03 8.76
CA MET A 189 8.61 -26.73 8.72
C MET A 189 8.64 -26.10 7.33
N ILE A 190 8.59 -26.90 6.26
CA ILE A 190 8.62 -26.41 4.87
C ILE A 190 7.49 -25.41 4.61
N PRO A 191 6.19 -25.75 4.81
CA PRO A 191 5.10 -24.79 4.57
C PRO A 191 5.13 -23.59 5.52
N VAL A 192 5.69 -23.74 6.73
CA VAL A 192 5.86 -22.63 7.69
C VAL A 192 6.94 -21.67 7.20
N ALA A 193 8.09 -22.16 6.75
CA ALA A 193 9.18 -21.36 6.19
C ALA A 193 8.71 -20.57 4.97
N VAL A 194 8.00 -21.22 4.04
CA VAL A 194 7.41 -20.56 2.87
C VAL A 194 6.44 -19.46 3.30
N ARG A 195 5.55 -19.73 4.26
CA ARG A 195 4.56 -18.74 4.72
C ARG A 195 5.22 -17.53 5.39
N LEU A 196 6.22 -17.76 6.23
CA LEU A 196 6.94 -16.66 6.91
C LEU A 196 7.74 -15.83 5.92
N CYS A 197 8.44 -16.45 4.96
CA CYS A 197 9.17 -15.72 3.93
C CYS A 197 8.25 -14.81 3.10
N ARG A 198 7.02 -15.24 2.80
CA ARG A 198 6.01 -14.42 2.09
C ARG A 198 5.60 -13.15 2.85
N THR A 199 5.87 -13.07 4.15
CA THR A 199 5.57 -11.87 4.94
C THR A 199 6.74 -10.88 5.01
N VAL A 200 7.90 -11.20 4.43
CA VAL A 200 9.03 -10.27 4.35
C VAL A 200 8.75 -9.21 3.28
N ASP A 201 8.93 -7.94 3.63
CA ASP A 201 8.76 -6.82 2.72
C ASP A 201 9.76 -6.91 1.54
N GLY A 202 9.23 -6.94 0.32
CA GLY A 202 10.00 -7.09 -0.92
C GLY A 202 9.94 -8.49 -1.54
N VAL A 203 9.37 -9.48 -0.84
CA VAL A 203 9.15 -10.82 -1.40
C VAL A 203 7.92 -10.83 -2.30
N VAL A 204 8.11 -11.25 -3.54
CA VAL A 204 7.06 -11.39 -4.57
C VAL A 204 6.57 -12.83 -4.65
N GLU A 205 7.49 -13.78 -4.59
CA GLU A 205 7.22 -15.21 -4.69
C GLU A 205 8.21 -16.00 -3.83
N VAL A 206 7.79 -17.17 -3.35
CA VAL A 206 8.67 -18.11 -2.66
C VAL A 206 8.47 -19.50 -3.28
N THR A 207 9.57 -20.04 -3.80
CA THR A 207 9.71 -21.43 -4.25
C THR A 207 10.61 -22.17 -3.26
N GLU A 208 10.31 -23.44 -3.02
CA GLU A 208 11.11 -24.29 -2.14
C GLU A 208 11.64 -25.48 -2.93
N GLU A 209 12.90 -25.82 -2.66
CA GLU A 209 13.56 -27.06 -3.03
C GLU A 209 14.19 -27.62 -1.73
N LEU A 210 13.34 -27.90 -0.75
CA LEU A 210 13.73 -28.28 0.60
C LEU A 210 13.52 -29.78 0.84
N GLU A 211 14.57 -30.44 1.33
CA GLU A 211 14.49 -31.79 1.86
C GLU A 211 14.24 -31.76 3.38
N TYR A 212 13.85 -32.89 3.96
CA TYR A 212 13.59 -33.01 5.39
C TYR A 212 14.29 -34.24 6.00
N ARG A 213 14.66 -34.16 7.28
CA ARG A 213 15.22 -35.31 8.02
C ARG A 213 14.14 -36.23 8.58
N VAL A 214 13.06 -35.66 9.10
CA VAL A 214 11.94 -36.39 9.72
C VAL A 214 10.62 -36.04 9.03
N ASP A 215 9.89 -37.06 8.59
CA ASP A 215 8.50 -36.91 8.16
C ASP A 215 7.60 -36.92 9.39
N ASP A 216 7.23 -35.74 9.89
CA ASP A 216 6.34 -35.54 11.02
C ASP A 216 4.90 -35.22 10.58
N VAL A 217 4.58 -35.46 9.30
CA VAL A 217 3.30 -35.08 8.67
C VAL A 217 2.53 -36.30 8.12
N GLY A 218 3.02 -37.53 8.29
CA GLY A 218 2.26 -38.78 8.09
C GLY A 218 2.14 -39.58 9.40
N ASP A 219 1.04 -40.23 9.77
CA ASP A 219 -0.25 -40.50 9.13
C ASP A 219 -1.37 -40.33 10.21
N GLN A 220 -2.43 -39.57 9.91
CA GLN A 220 -3.65 -39.51 10.74
C GLN A 220 -4.82 -40.33 10.15
N ASP A 221 -4.60 -41.12 9.10
CA ASP A 221 -5.64 -41.92 8.45
C ASP A 221 -5.16 -43.35 8.09
N THR A 222 -4.75 -44.14 9.09
CA THR A 222 -4.81 -45.61 8.99
C THR A 222 -5.22 -46.26 10.32
N ASP A 223 -6.44 -45.98 10.79
CA ASP A 223 -7.10 -46.86 11.79
C ASP A 223 -8.62 -46.93 11.63
N THR A 224 -9.12 -47.19 10.41
CA THR A 224 -10.56 -47.49 10.22
C THR A 224 -10.85 -48.72 9.37
N ASP A 225 -9.85 -49.46 8.87
CA ASP A 225 -10.09 -50.59 7.96
C ASP A 225 -9.69 -51.99 8.50
N LEU A 226 -9.81 -52.22 9.81
CA LEU A 226 -9.65 -53.55 10.42
C LEU A 226 -10.92 -54.11 11.11
N SER A 227 -12.05 -53.40 11.11
CA SER A 227 -13.31 -53.89 11.73
C SER A 227 -14.38 -54.41 10.76
N ARG A 228 -14.09 -54.54 9.45
CA ARG A 228 -15.08 -55.01 8.45
C ARG A 228 -14.88 -56.44 7.92
N ARG A 229 -13.93 -57.22 8.45
CA ARG A 229 -13.70 -58.60 7.98
C ARG A 229 -14.35 -59.72 8.79
N ASP A 230 -15.09 -59.43 9.85
CA ASP A 230 -15.61 -60.48 10.76
C ASP A 230 -17.15 -60.62 10.81
N ARG A 231 -17.88 -60.27 9.75
CA ARG A 231 -19.32 -60.60 9.65
C ARG A 231 -19.69 -61.15 8.28
N LEU A 232 -19.31 -62.41 8.03
CA LEU A 232 -19.95 -63.29 7.05
C LEU A 232 -19.81 -64.74 7.53
N ALA A 233 -20.76 -65.16 8.37
CA ALA A 233 -21.29 -66.52 8.53
C ALA A 233 -22.17 -66.54 9.80
N PRO A 234 -23.21 -67.38 9.91
CA PRO A 234 -23.57 -68.49 9.02
C PRO A 234 -24.79 -68.22 8.12
#